data_AF-A0A7Y6XLK0-F1
#
_entry.id   AF-A0A7Y6XLK0-F1
#
_cell.length_a   1.000
_cell.length_b   1.000
_cell.length_c   1.000
_cell.angle_alpha   90.00
_cell.angle_beta   90.00
_cell.angle_gamma   90.00
#
_symmetry.space_group_name_H-M   'P 1'
#
loop_
_entity.id
_entity.type
_entity.pdbx_description
1 polymer ?
#
loop_
_entity_poly.entity_id
_entity_poly.type
_entity_poly.pdbx_seq_one_letter_code
_entity_poly.pdbx_strand_id
1 'polypeptide(L)'
;NGAEAVDVVFSGTAASVSAGRPGPYTLTAGQSLRVRVDDGRDVFIPFSEEDFGDITQATAQEVAAVLNSGLIGGRATVEAGVLRIANDTQGASSRLEVGDAVANTVFGFAGGPQVGSGNVQRLRAVELAEVRALVEAAVAGVRVAPSSLGALQLLTQSTGPGASLRVQGDAASGLGLDALLHTGDASGATDVLHLEARDAGAYANRLEVEVRPPTNGAPETFDVLVLEDGAYRESFPNLSSARGDARYVERVLNDERTGSTYVRAFMVQPDAIPDEQTVALSGGADGLVGLDDTDFIGSEAGRSGLLRARRSAGPLPSPGARARHARRPQRHGALLRGGERRPRLRRPRLARGLQRHGHRLLRLAGGRPRRAL
;
A
#
# COMPACT_ATOMS: atom_id res chain seq x y z
N ASN A 1 5.42 10.47 -13.33
CA ASN A 1 5.82 11.76 -12.71
C ASN A 1 6.08 12.84 -13.76
N GLY A 2 5.39 12.82 -14.92
CA GLY A 2 5.60 13.83 -15.97
C GLY A 2 7.00 13.82 -16.64
N ALA A 3 7.80 12.80 -16.38
CA ALA A 3 9.06 12.59 -17.09
C ALA A 3 8.81 12.10 -18.52
N GLU A 4 9.82 12.27 -19.38
CA GLU A 4 9.80 11.70 -20.73
C GLU A 4 9.64 10.19 -20.67
N ALA A 5 9.00 9.62 -21.71
CA ALA A 5 8.87 8.19 -21.84
C ALA A 5 10.27 7.56 -21.97
N VAL A 6 10.49 6.45 -21.27
CA VAL A 6 11.73 5.67 -21.35
C VAL A 6 11.40 4.34 -22.00
N ASP A 7 12.12 4.02 -23.06
CA ASP A 7 11.95 2.76 -23.77
C ASP A 7 12.63 1.61 -23.02
N VAL A 8 11.87 0.56 -22.78
CA VAL A 8 12.37 -0.72 -22.27
C VAL A 8 12.15 -1.75 -23.35
N VAL A 9 13.24 -2.19 -23.98
CA VAL A 9 13.19 -3.14 -25.09
C VAL A 9 13.46 -4.55 -24.57
N PHE A 10 12.55 -5.48 -24.86
CA PHE A 10 12.77 -6.91 -24.71
C PHE A 10 13.30 -7.46 -26.03
N SER A 11 14.45 -8.12 -26.00
CA SER A 11 15.14 -8.59 -27.18
C SER A 11 15.66 -10.01 -26.99
N GLY A 12 15.57 -10.79 -28.06
CA GLY A 12 16.05 -12.16 -28.11
C GLY A 12 16.33 -12.56 -29.54
N THR A 13 17.43 -13.26 -29.78
CA THR A 13 17.70 -13.92 -31.07
C THR A 13 17.69 -15.43 -30.86
N ALA A 14 17.30 -16.17 -31.89
CA ALA A 14 17.39 -17.62 -31.87
C ALA A 14 18.84 -18.07 -32.06
N ALA A 15 19.23 -19.15 -31.40
CA ALA A 15 20.43 -19.90 -31.78
C ALA A 15 20.26 -20.39 -33.22
N SER A 16 21.30 -20.22 -34.04
CA SER A 16 21.30 -20.69 -35.41
C SER A 16 22.67 -21.12 -35.85
N VAL A 17 22.72 -22.06 -36.79
CA VAL A 17 23.95 -22.52 -37.42
C VAL A 17 23.75 -22.60 -38.93
N SER A 18 24.75 -22.14 -39.68
CA SER A 18 24.78 -22.25 -41.14
C SER A 18 25.78 -23.32 -41.54
N ALA A 19 25.46 -24.05 -42.61
CA ALA A 19 26.38 -24.95 -43.25
C ALA A 19 27.58 -24.15 -43.79
N GLY A 20 28.79 -24.68 -43.63
CA GLY A 20 30.00 -24.08 -44.19
C GLY A 20 30.13 -24.29 -45.70
N ARG A 21 29.29 -25.16 -46.28
CA ARG A 21 29.30 -25.50 -47.70
C ARG A 21 27.91 -25.28 -48.32
N PRO A 22 27.80 -24.64 -49.49
CA PRO A 22 26.55 -24.63 -50.25
C PRO A 22 26.27 -26.02 -50.83
N GLY A 23 25.00 -26.33 -51.07
CA GLY A 23 24.60 -27.54 -51.79
C GLY A 23 24.96 -27.47 -53.29
N PRO A 24 24.85 -28.60 -54.03
CA PRO A 24 24.32 -29.89 -53.59
C PRO A 24 25.27 -30.67 -52.66
N TYR A 25 24.69 -31.57 -51.89
CA TYR A 25 25.38 -32.40 -50.89
C TYR A 25 25.42 -33.86 -51.35
N THR A 26 26.56 -34.51 -51.20
CA THR A 26 26.69 -35.95 -51.46
C THR A 26 26.32 -36.73 -50.20
N LEU A 27 25.11 -37.27 -50.16
CA LEU A 27 24.58 -38.07 -49.06
C LEU A 27 24.50 -39.55 -49.45
N THR A 28 24.36 -40.42 -48.45
CA THR A 28 24.12 -41.86 -48.63
C THR A 28 22.90 -42.28 -47.83
N ALA A 29 22.08 -43.17 -48.38
CA ALA A 29 20.88 -43.67 -47.72
C ALA A 29 21.18 -44.22 -46.32
N GLY A 30 20.35 -43.85 -45.34
CA GLY A 30 20.52 -44.27 -43.94
C GLY A 30 21.52 -43.45 -43.14
N GLN A 31 22.19 -42.46 -43.75
CA GLN A 31 22.84 -41.40 -42.98
C GLN A 31 21.79 -40.61 -42.21
N SER A 32 22.17 -40.09 -41.04
CA SER A 32 21.31 -39.22 -40.24
C SER A 32 22.07 -37.98 -39.82
N LEU A 33 21.37 -36.85 -39.72
CA LEU A 33 21.87 -35.64 -39.07
C LEU A 33 21.35 -35.57 -37.64
N ARG A 34 22.26 -35.53 -36.67
CA ARG A 34 21.94 -35.28 -35.26
C ARG A 34 21.81 -33.78 -35.02
N VAL A 35 20.65 -33.39 -34.52
CA VAL A 35 20.32 -32.03 -34.10
C VAL A 35 19.80 -32.06 -32.67
N ARG A 36 20.33 -31.19 -31.80
CA ARG A 36 19.79 -30.94 -30.46
C ARG A 36 19.34 -29.49 -30.37
N VAL A 37 18.08 -29.31 -29.99
CA VAL A 37 17.46 -27.99 -29.80
C VAL A 37 17.23 -27.78 -28.31
N ASP A 38 17.62 -26.61 -27.80
CA ASP A 38 17.56 -26.23 -26.39
C ASP A 38 18.18 -27.32 -25.47
N ASP A 39 17.57 -27.58 -24.32
CA ASP A 39 17.92 -28.68 -23.41
C ASP A 39 17.20 -30.00 -23.78
N GLY A 40 16.76 -30.11 -25.03
CA GLY A 40 16.08 -31.27 -25.58
C GLY A 40 16.99 -32.48 -25.75
N ARG A 41 16.38 -33.60 -26.14
CA ARG A 41 17.13 -34.81 -26.53
C ARG A 41 17.68 -34.63 -27.94
N ASP A 42 18.74 -35.37 -28.23
CA ASP A 42 19.26 -35.50 -29.59
C ASP A 42 18.18 -36.11 -30.50
N VAL A 43 17.92 -35.44 -31.63
CA VAL A 43 17.06 -35.93 -32.71
C VAL A 43 17.96 -36.33 -33.86
N PHE A 44 17.82 -37.58 -34.32
CA PHE A 44 18.52 -38.10 -35.50
C PHE A 44 17.57 -38.11 -36.67
N ILE A 45 17.77 -37.21 -37.64
CA ILE A 45 16.93 -37.08 -38.82
C ILE A 45 17.54 -37.93 -39.93
N PRO A 46 16.93 -39.07 -40.32
CA PRO A 46 17.47 -39.93 -41.36
C PRO A 46 17.27 -39.31 -42.75
N PHE A 47 18.19 -39.62 -43.66
CA PHE A 47 18.08 -39.31 -45.08
C PHE A 47 17.78 -40.61 -45.85
N SER A 48 16.61 -40.69 -46.46
CA SER A 48 16.19 -41.83 -47.28
C SER A 48 16.29 -41.48 -48.76
N GLU A 49 16.55 -42.44 -49.64
CA GLU A 49 16.62 -42.19 -51.09
C GLU A 49 15.32 -41.59 -51.66
N GLU A 50 14.17 -41.98 -51.10
CA GLU A 50 12.86 -41.48 -51.51
C GLU A 50 12.62 -39.99 -51.22
N ASP A 51 13.43 -39.39 -50.34
CA ASP A 51 13.33 -37.99 -49.98
C ASP A 51 13.99 -37.04 -51.01
N PHE A 52 14.75 -37.59 -51.97
CA PHE A 52 15.58 -36.83 -52.90
C PHE A 52 15.36 -37.28 -54.35
N GLY A 53 15.50 -36.34 -55.31
CA GLY A 53 15.58 -36.71 -56.73
C GLY A 53 16.85 -37.52 -57.06
N ASP A 54 17.98 -37.13 -56.45
CA ASP A 54 19.25 -37.85 -56.46
C ASP A 54 19.98 -37.58 -55.12
N ILE A 55 20.04 -38.58 -54.24
CA ILE A 55 20.66 -38.44 -52.90
C ILE A 55 22.16 -38.11 -52.97
N THR A 56 22.84 -38.43 -54.07
CA THR A 56 24.27 -38.12 -54.26
C THR A 56 24.51 -36.67 -54.72
N GLN A 57 23.43 -35.97 -55.11
CA GLN A 57 23.36 -34.57 -55.51
C GLN A 57 22.23 -33.83 -54.77
N ALA A 58 21.98 -34.18 -53.51
CA ALA A 58 20.89 -33.64 -52.71
C ALA A 58 20.97 -32.10 -52.63
N THR A 59 19.96 -31.42 -53.15
CA THR A 59 19.92 -29.95 -53.11
C THR A 59 19.73 -29.46 -51.68
N ALA A 60 20.19 -28.24 -51.39
CA ALA A 60 19.98 -27.64 -50.07
C ALA A 60 18.48 -27.53 -49.72
N GLN A 61 17.63 -27.30 -50.73
CA GLN A 61 16.18 -27.23 -50.58
C GLN A 61 15.56 -28.59 -50.20
N GLU A 62 15.96 -29.68 -50.85
CA GLU A 62 15.50 -31.03 -50.47
C GLU A 62 15.94 -31.36 -49.04
N VAL A 63 17.21 -31.10 -48.69
CA VAL A 63 17.70 -31.32 -47.32
C VAL A 63 16.91 -30.48 -46.31
N ALA A 64 16.65 -29.21 -46.60
CA ALA A 64 15.84 -28.37 -45.72
C ALA A 64 14.41 -28.91 -45.55
N ALA A 65 13.81 -29.50 -46.59
CA ALA A 65 12.50 -30.12 -46.50
C ALA A 65 12.51 -31.36 -45.59
N VAL A 66 13.50 -32.23 -45.72
CA VAL A 66 13.69 -33.40 -44.83
C VAL A 66 13.94 -32.98 -43.39
N LEU A 67 14.77 -31.95 -43.18
CA LEU A 67 14.99 -31.43 -41.84
C LEU A 67 13.71 -30.86 -41.24
N ASN A 68 12.93 -30.09 -42.00
CA ASN A 68 11.67 -29.52 -41.49
C ASN A 68 10.58 -30.57 -41.22
N SER A 69 10.66 -31.79 -41.79
CA SER A 69 9.73 -32.87 -41.47
C SER A 69 10.10 -33.60 -40.17
N GLY A 70 11.40 -33.71 -39.86
CA GLY A 70 11.91 -34.41 -38.67
C GLY A 70 12.31 -33.53 -37.48
N LEU A 71 12.55 -32.23 -37.70
CA LEU A 71 13.02 -31.30 -36.67
C LEU A 71 11.86 -30.83 -35.78
N ILE A 72 12.08 -30.85 -34.47
CA ILE A 72 11.14 -30.35 -33.47
C ILE A 72 11.77 -29.13 -32.80
N GLY A 73 11.05 -28.00 -32.78
CA GLY A 73 11.49 -26.77 -32.11
C GLY A 73 12.49 -25.92 -32.91
N GLY A 74 12.62 -26.15 -34.22
CA GLY A 74 13.45 -25.33 -35.09
C GLY A 74 13.00 -25.40 -36.54
N ARG A 75 13.69 -24.63 -37.38
CA ARG A 75 13.43 -24.53 -38.81
C ARG A 75 14.71 -24.53 -39.62
N ALA A 76 14.73 -25.33 -40.67
CA ALA A 76 15.73 -25.29 -41.72
C ALA A 76 15.27 -24.36 -42.85
N THR A 77 16.15 -23.47 -43.27
CA THR A 77 15.95 -22.51 -44.37
C THR A 77 17.16 -22.55 -45.29
N VAL A 78 17.00 -22.14 -46.54
CA VAL A 78 18.10 -22.06 -47.51
C VAL A 78 18.21 -20.64 -48.02
N GLU A 79 19.41 -20.07 -47.95
CA GLU A 79 19.71 -18.75 -48.49
C GLU A 79 20.98 -18.85 -49.34
N ALA A 80 20.91 -18.38 -50.59
CA ALA A 80 22.01 -18.47 -51.56
C ALA A 80 22.63 -19.89 -51.69
N GLY A 81 21.81 -20.94 -51.58
CA GLY A 81 22.25 -22.34 -51.64
C GLY A 81 22.89 -22.88 -50.35
N VAL A 82 22.96 -22.06 -49.29
CA VAL A 82 23.49 -22.45 -47.99
C VAL A 82 22.33 -22.83 -47.06
N LEU A 83 22.42 -24.03 -46.49
CA LEU A 83 21.50 -24.51 -45.48
C LEU A 83 21.75 -23.80 -44.14
N ARG A 84 20.69 -23.27 -43.53
CA ARG A 84 20.70 -22.68 -42.18
C ARG A 84 19.62 -23.30 -41.32
N ILE A 85 19.99 -23.71 -40.11
CA ILE A 85 19.05 -24.21 -39.10
C ILE A 85 18.97 -23.17 -38.00
N ALA A 86 17.75 -22.77 -37.63
CA ALA A 86 17.49 -21.84 -36.54
C ALA A 86 16.48 -22.43 -35.57
N ASN A 87 16.66 -22.14 -34.29
CA ASN A 87 15.72 -22.53 -33.25
C ASN A 87 14.44 -21.66 -33.31
N ASP A 88 13.29 -22.22 -32.95
CA ASP A 88 12.04 -21.46 -32.79
C ASP A 88 12.03 -20.64 -31.48
N THR A 89 12.78 -21.09 -30.48
CA THR A 89 13.02 -20.37 -29.23
C THR A 89 13.99 -19.21 -29.48
N GLN A 90 13.55 -17.99 -29.17
CA GLN A 90 14.38 -16.77 -29.23
C GLN A 90 14.75 -16.30 -27.82
N GLY A 91 16.01 -15.93 -27.60
CA GLY A 91 16.52 -15.40 -26.34
C GLY A 91 17.79 -16.09 -25.85
N ALA A 92 18.31 -15.63 -24.73
CA ALA A 92 19.58 -16.07 -24.15
C ALA A 92 19.59 -17.53 -23.68
N SER A 93 18.43 -18.18 -23.57
CA SER A 93 18.31 -19.62 -23.27
C SER A 93 18.27 -20.51 -24.52
N SER A 94 18.11 -19.92 -25.71
CA SER A 94 18.07 -20.66 -26.97
C SER A 94 19.39 -21.39 -27.20
N ARG A 95 19.35 -22.71 -27.41
CA ARG A 95 20.53 -23.52 -27.76
C ARG A 95 20.27 -24.29 -29.04
N LEU A 96 21.29 -24.45 -29.86
CA LEU A 96 21.24 -25.29 -31.04
C LEU A 96 22.59 -25.97 -31.23
N GLU A 97 22.62 -27.30 -31.27
CA GLU A 97 23.80 -28.07 -31.59
C GLU A 97 23.50 -28.97 -32.77
N VAL A 98 24.32 -28.87 -33.81
CA VAL A 98 24.29 -29.76 -34.97
C VAL A 98 25.65 -30.42 -35.02
N GLY A 99 25.69 -31.75 -34.97
CA GLY A 99 26.96 -32.43 -34.84
C GLY A 99 26.83 -33.93 -35.00
N ASP A 100 27.82 -34.52 -35.66
CA ASP A 100 28.08 -35.96 -35.87
C ASP A 100 29.14 -35.99 -36.99
N ALA A 101 29.41 -37.16 -37.57
CA ALA A 101 30.32 -37.24 -38.70
C ALA A 101 29.77 -36.50 -39.94
N VAL A 102 28.46 -36.57 -40.22
CA VAL A 102 27.82 -36.04 -41.43
C VAL A 102 27.76 -34.51 -41.39
N ALA A 103 27.40 -33.92 -40.25
CA ALA A 103 27.29 -32.49 -39.98
C ALA A 103 28.55 -31.73 -40.36
N ASN A 104 29.72 -32.25 -39.97
CA ASN A 104 31.00 -31.61 -40.27
C ASN A 104 31.51 -31.97 -41.67
N THR A 105 31.51 -33.26 -42.02
CA THR A 105 32.15 -33.70 -43.28
C THR A 105 31.36 -33.31 -44.52
N VAL A 106 30.03 -33.44 -44.50
CA VAL A 106 29.17 -33.16 -45.64
C VAL A 106 28.73 -31.69 -45.66
N PHE A 107 28.18 -31.19 -44.55
CA PHE A 107 27.60 -29.85 -44.50
C PHE A 107 28.60 -28.76 -44.06
N GLY A 108 29.64 -29.14 -43.31
CA GLY A 108 30.60 -28.18 -42.75
C GLY A 108 29.99 -27.29 -41.66
N PHE A 109 29.02 -27.77 -40.89
CA PHE A 109 28.49 -27.01 -39.76
C PHE A 109 29.60 -26.72 -38.74
N ALA A 110 29.57 -25.52 -38.16
CA ALA A 110 30.47 -25.19 -37.06
C ALA A 110 30.21 -26.13 -35.87
N GLY A 111 31.29 -26.71 -35.33
CA GLY A 111 31.19 -27.63 -34.20
C GLY A 111 30.78 -26.92 -32.91
N GLY A 112 30.09 -27.65 -32.04
CA GLY A 112 29.70 -27.19 -30.71
C GLY A 112 28.38 -26.41 -30.65
N PRO A 113 27.87 -26.16 -29.44
CA PRO A 113 26.57 -25.54 -29.24
C PRO A 113 26.58 -24.06 -29.62
N GLN A 114 25.61 -23.67 -30.44
CA GLN A 114 25.26 -22.28 -30.72
C GLN A 114 24.26 -21.77 -29.69
N VAL A 115 24.39 -20.49 -29.34
CA VAL A 115 23.60 -19.84 -28.29
C VAL A 115 22.89 -18.63 -28.88
N GLY A 116 21.60 -18.48 -28.59
CA GLY A 116 20.87 -17.25 -28.86
C GLY A 116 21.36 -16.10 -27.99
N SER A 117 21.11 -14.87 -28.42
CA SER A 117 21.45 -13.66 -27.68
C SER A 117 20.20 -12.92 -27.20
N GLY A 118 20.38 -11.80 -26.50
CA GLY A 118 19.30 -10.95 -26.03
C GLY A 118 19.41 -10.62 -24.55
N ASN A 119 18.44 -9.87 -24.06
CA ASN A 119 18.33 -9.48 -22.66
C ASN A 119 17.23 -10.24 -21.90
N VAL A 120 16.53 -11.15 -22.57
CA VAL A 120 15.62 -12.12 -21.96
C VAL A 120 16.00 -13.55 -22.35
N GLN A 121 15.68 -14.50 -21.49
CA GLN A 121 15.90 -15.93 -21.67
C GLN A 121 15.03 -16.47 -22.79
N ARG A 122 13.74 -16.12 -22.81
CA ARG A 122 12.77 -16.52 -23.84
C ARG A 122 11.82 -15.38 -24.17
N LEU A 123 11.89 -14.87 -25.40
CA LEU A 123 11.10 -13.70 -25.81
C LEU A 123 9.58 -13.96 -25.83
N ARG A 124 9.15 -15.22 -26.02
CA ARG A 124 7.73 -15.63 -25.96
C ARG A 124 7.24 -15.97 -24.55
N ALA A 125 8.13 -16.00 -23.57
CA ALA A 125 7.83 -16.38 -22.19
C ALA A 125 8.72 -15.59 -21.23
N VAL A 126 8.61 -14.25 -21.30
CA VAL A 126 9.38 -13.35 -20.44
C VAL A 126 8.87 -13.48 -19.01
N GLU A 127 9.76 -13.78 -18.08
CA GLU A 127 9.41 -13.95 -16.67
C GLU A 127 9.36 -12.61 -15.92
N LEU A 128 8.60 -12.56 -14.82
CA LEU A 128 8.48 -11.37 -13.97
C LEU A 128 9.85 -10.87 -13.47
N ALA A 129 10.78 -11.78 -13.18
CA ALA A 129 12.12 -11.43 -12.74
C ALA A 129 12.90 -10.66 -13.82
N GLU A 130 12.70 -11.01 -15.09
CA GLU A 130 13.35 -10.36 -16.23
C GLU A 130 12.73 -8.99 -16.50
N VAL A 131 11.39 -8.91 -16.47
CA VAL A 131 10.69 -7.62 -16.56
C VAL A 131 11.13 -6.68 -15.44
N ARG A 132 11.22 -7.20 -14.21
CA ARG A 132 11.70 -6.45 -13.07
C ARG A 132 13.13 -5.94 -13.26
N ALA A 133 14.05 -6.81 -13.65
CA ALA A 133 15.44 -6.44 -13.86
C ALA A 133 15.59 -5.36 -14.94
N LEU A 134 14.89 -5.50 -16.07
CA LEU A 134 14.99 -4.56 -17.19
C LEU A 134 14.30 -3.23 -16.90
N VAL A 135 13.09 -3.25 -16.36
CA VAL A 135 12.32 -2.02 -16.10
C VAL A 135 12.92 -1.23 -14.94
N GLU A 136 13.28 -1.87 -13.81
CA GLU A 136 13.85 -1.14 -12.66
C GLU A 136 15.26 -0.60 -12.99
N ALA A 137 16.00 -1.22 -13.92
CA ALA A 137 17.27 -0.70 -14.39
C ALA A 137 17.11 0.48 -15.36
N ALA A 138 16.12 0.45 -16.24
CA ALA A 138 15.90 1.50 -17.24
C ALA A 138 15.14 2.71 -16.69
N VAL A 139 14.16 2.48 -15.82
CA VAL A 139 13.21 3.51 -15.36
C VAL A 139 13.42 3.80 -13.88
N ALA A 140 14.21 4.83 -13.60
CA ALA A 140 14.43 5.29 -12.23
C ALA A 140 13.12 5.69 -11.53
N GLY A 141 12.97 5.30 -10.27
CA GLY A 141 11.77 5.63 -9.48
C GLY A 141 10.56 4.75 -9.77
N VAL A 142 10.70 3.66 -10.54
CA VAL A 142 9.69 2.61 -10.73
C VAL A 142 10.12 1.34 -10.01
N ARG A 143 9.14 0.58 -9.52
CA ARG A 143 9.31 -0.75 -8.95
C ARG A 143 8.37 -1.72 -9.65
N VAL A 144 8.87 -2.92 -9.97
CA VAL A 144 8.06 -4.02 -10.49
C VAL A 144 7.82 -5.02 -9.38
N ALA A 145 6.56 -5.38 -9.17
CA ALA A 145 6.16 -6.37 -8.17
C ALA A 145 4.97 -7.19 -8.67
N PRO A 146 4.75 -8.39 -8.14
CA PRO A 146 3.48 -9.08 -8.34
C PRO A 146 2.40 -8.44 -7.45
N SER A 147 1.17 -8.42 -7.95
CA SER A 147 -0.03 -8.14 -7.16
C SER A 147 -0.33 -9.29 -6.19
N SER A 148 -1.28 -9.08 -5.28
CA SER A 148 -1.82 -10.15 -4.44
C SER A 148 -2.47 -11.30 -5.25
N LEU A 149 -2.80 -11.06 -6.52
CA LEU A 149 -3.35 -12.04 -7.45
C LEU A 149 -2.28 -12.63 -8.39
N GLY A 150 -1.00 -12.29 -8.20
CA GLY A 150 0.11 -12.77 -9.01
C GLY A 150 0.29 -12.06 -10.36
N ALA A 151 -0.51 -11.04 -10.66
CA ALA A 151 -0.37 -10.23 -11.88
C ALA A 151 0.80 -9.25 -11.76
N LEU A 152 1.44 -8.89 -12.87
CA LEU A 152 2.49 -7.89 -12.88
C LEU A 152 1.94 -6.50 -12.50
N GLN A 153 2.64 -5.79 -11.61
CA GLN A 153 2.35 -4.41 -11.25
C GLN A 153 3.59 -3.54 -11.38
N LEU A 154 3.39 -2.36 -11.94
CA LEU A 154 4.33 -1.25 -11.96
C LEU A 154 3.89 -0.23 -10.93
N LEU A 155 4.79 0.09 -10.01
CA LEU A 155 4.55 1.02 -8.91
C LEU A 155 5.53 2.18 -9.03
N THR A 156 5.07 3.39 -8.80
CA THR A 156 5.99 4.50 -8.52
C THR A 156 6.61 4.29 -7.14
N GLN A 157 7.89 4.59 -7.01
CA GLN A 157 8.55 4.66 -5.70
C GLN A 157 8.10 5.91 -4.93
N SER A 158 7.77 6.98 -5.65
CA SER A 158 7.07 8.15 -5.09
C SER A 158 5.62 7.80 -4.78
N THR A 159 5.08 8.34 -3.68
CA THR A 159 3.68 8.21 -3.27
C THR A 159 2.96 9.58 -3.33
N GLY A 160 1.65 9.60 -3.14
CA GLY A 160 0.83 10.82 -3.16
C GLY A 160 0.20 11.12 -4.54
N PRO A 161 -0.74 12.09 -4.60
CA PRO A 161 -1.47 12.44 -5.82
C PRO A 161 -0.59 13.04 -6.92
N GLY A 162 0.61 13.51 -6.56
CA GLY A 162 1.62 13.99 -7.52
C GLY A 162 2.43 12.88 -8.17
N ALA A 163 2.37 11.64 -7.66
CA ALA A 163 3.02 10.50 -8.28
C ALA A 163 2.15 10.00 -9.45
N SER A 164 2.78 9.66 -10.58
CA SER A 164 2.04 9.15 -11.73
C SER A 164 2.86 8.16 -12.57
N LEU A 165 2.17 7.22 -13.21
CA LEU A 165 2.76 6.21 -14.09
C LEU A 165 1.84 5.99 -15.28
N ARG A 166 2.45 5.86 -16.47
CA ARG A 166 1.74 5.52 -17.70
C ARG A 166 2.63 4.63 -18.54
N VAL A 167 2.05 3.60 -19.14
CA VAL A 167 2.73 2.70 -20.07
C VAL A 167 2.28 3.02 -21.49
N GLN A 168 3.19 3.04 -22.46
CA GLN A 168 2.90 3.43 -23.86
C GLN A 168 3.46 2.46 -24.91
N GLY A 169 4.19 1.41 -24.49
CA GLY A 169 4.79 0.43 -25.39
C GLY A 169 3.81 -0.65 -25.87
N ASP A 170 4.11 -1.24 -27.03
CA ASP A 170 3.35 -2.34 -27.66
C ASP A 170 3.32 -3.62 -26.80
N ALA A 171 4.43 -3.90 -26.09
CA ALA A 171 4.56 -5.02 -25.17
C ALA A 171 3.59 -4.94 -23.96
N ALA A 172 3.02 -3.75 -23.67
CA ALA A 172 2.18 -3.53 -22.49
C ALA A 172 0.98 -4.49 -22.45
N SER A 173 0.29 -4.65 -23.58
CA SER A 173 -0.88 -5.53 -23.68
C SER A 173 -0.54 -7.00 -23.41
N GLY A 174 0.60 -7.47 -23.91
CA GLY A 174 1.10 -8.83 -23.65
C GLY A 174 1.50 -9.05 -22.19
N LEU A 175 1.87 -7.98 -21.48
CA LEU A 175 2.16 -7.99 -20.04
C LEU A 175 0.93 -7.72 -19.16
N GLY A 176 -0.26 -7.50 -19.76
CA GLY A 176 -1.49 -7.20 -19.04
C GLY A 176 -1.58 -5.78 -18.47
N LEU A 177 -0.79 -4.84 -19.00
CA LEU A 177 -0.76 -3.44 -18.60
C LEU A 177 -1.63 -2.60 -19.53
N ASP A 178 -2.35 -1.64 -18.96
CA ASP A 178 -3.10 -0.65 -19.72
C ASP A 178 -2.28 0.62 -20.01
N ALA A 179 -2.77 1.44 -20.95
CA ALA A 179 -2.11 2.66 -21.38
C ALA A 179 -2.61 3.94 -20.68
N LEU A 180 -3.45 3.79 -19.65
CA LEU A 180 -4.02 4.92 -18.92
C LEU A 180 -2.95 5.54 -18.01
N LEU A 181 -3.16 6.82 -17.69
CA LEU A 181 -2.39 7.47 -16.65
C LEU A 181 -2.93 7.04 -15.29
N HIS A 182 -2.11 6.36 -14.52
CA HIS A 182 -2.37 6.03 -13.13
C HIS A 182 -1.69 7.06 -12.23
N THR A 183 -2.40 7.54 -11.21
CA THR A 183 -1.86 8.45 -10.20
C THR A 183 -1.78 7.76 -8.85
N GLY A 184 -0.78 8.09 -8.05
CA GLY A 184 -0.70 7.62 -6.69
C GLY A 184 -1.85 8.18 -5.85
N ASP A 185 -2.32 7.40 -4.89
CA ASP A 185 -3.26 7.91 -3.91
C ASP A 185 -2.54 8.87 -2.97
N ALA A 186 -3.26 9.88 -2.46
CA ALA A 186 -2.82 10.58 -1.26
C ALA A 186 -2.58 9.55 -0.16
N SER A 187 -1.41 9.59 0.49
CA SER A 187 -1.18 8.80 1.69
C SER A 187 -2.35 9.06 2.62
N GLY A 188 -3.08 8.01 3.02
CA GLY A 188 -4.30 8.16 3.80
C GLY A 188 -4.11 9.12 4.98
N ALA A 189 -5.14 9.93 5.24
CA ALA A 189 -5.20 10.89 6.34
C ALA A 189 -4.55 10.35 7.61
N THR A 190 -3.60 11.08 8.17
CA THR A 190 -3.19 10.83 9.55
C THR A 190 -4.00 11.75 10.44
N ASP A 191 -4.65 11.21 11.46
CA ASP A 191 -5.40 12.02 12.42
C ASP A 191 -4.42 12.88 13.21
N VAL A 192 -4.52 14.20 13.06
CA VAL A 192 -3.66 15.18 13.73
C VAL A 192 -4.40 15.79 14.91
N LEU A 193 -5.63 16.22 14.68
CA LEU A 193 -6.49 16.87 15.66
C LEU A 193 -7.88 16.24 15.60
N HIS A 194 -8.28 15.63 16.72
CA HIS A 194 -9.61 15.10 16.92
C HIS A 194 -10.47 16.14 17.65
N LEU A 195 -11.66 16.41 17.11
CA LEU A 195 -12.65 17.31 17.68
C LEU A 195 -13.96 16.55 17.82
N GLU A 196 -14.54 16.59 19.00
CA GLU A 196 -15.86 16.01 19.30
C GLU A 196 -16.78 17.06 19.89
N ALA A 197 -18.09 16.77 19.92
CA ALA A 197 -19.04 17.63 20.60
C ALA A 197 -18.73 17.69 22.10
N ARG A 198 -18.84 18.88 22.69
CA ARG A 198 -18.56 19.10 24.12
C ARG A 198 -19.51 18.32 25.01
N ASP A 199 -20.80 18.32 24.66
CA ASP A 199 -21.86 17.64 25.39
C ASP A 199 -22.59 16.66 24.48
N ALA A 200 -23.16 15.61 25.07
CA ALA A 200 -23.98 14.67 24.33
C ALA A 200 -25.31 15.32 23.91
N GLY A 201 -25.69 15.14 22.64
CA GLY A 201 -26.99 15.56 22.14
C GLY A 201 -27.06 15.53 20.62
N ALA A 202 -28.28 15.53 20.09
CA ALA A 202 -28.54 15.57 18.65
C ALA A 202 -28.12 16.90 18.02
N TYR A 203 -27.98 17.98 18.82
CA TYR A 203 -27.50 19.28 18.37
C TYR A 203 -26.14 19.19 17.67
N ALA A 204 -25.28 18.25 18.08
CA ALA A 204 -23.95 18.04 17.51
C ALA A 204 -23.98 17.73 16.01
N ASN A 205 -25.08 17.16 15.50
CA ASN A 205 -25.23 16.84 14.07
C ASN A 205 -25.43 18.08 13.19
N ARG A 206 -25.63 19.26 13.78
CA ARG A 206 -25.73 20.55 13.09
C ARG A 206 -24.41 21.31 13.05
N LEU A 207 -23.38 20.77 13.70
CA LEU A 207 -22.09 21.43 13.84
C LEU A 207 -21.17 21.05 12.69
N GLU A 208 -20.46 22.05 12.19
CA GLU A 208 -19.30 21.88 11.32
C GLU A 208 -18.10 22.57 11.96
N VAL A 209 -16.91 22.00 11.81
CA VAL A 209 -15.67 22.61 12.25
C VAL A 209 -14.76 22.82 11.05
N GLU A 210 -14.31 24.06 10.90
CA GLU A 210 -13.37 24.48 9.87
C GLU A 210 -11.99 24.75 10.49
N VAL A 211 -10.96 24.14 9.92
CA VAL A 211 -9.56 24.44 10.18
C VAL A 211 -9.02 25.17 8.96
N ARG A 212 -8.34 26.30 9.17
CA ARG A 212 -7.80 27.14 8.08
C ARG A 212 -6.45 27.79 8.46
N PRO A 213 -5.77 28.47 7.52
CA PRO A 213 -4.53 29.18 7.82
C PRO A 213 -4.70 30.23 8.91
N PRO A 214 -3.64 30.53 9.65
CA PRO A 214 -3.71 31.46 10.77
C PRO A 214 -3.91 32.89 10.28
N THR A 215 -4.81 33.61 10.94
CA THR A 215 -5.12 35.01 10.59
C THR A 215 -3.89 35.92 10.72
N ASN A 216 -2.92 35.61 11.58
CA ASN A 216 -1.70 36.40 11.75
C ASN A 216 -0.55 36.02 10.79
N GLY A 217 -0.74 35.00 9.94
CA GLY A 217 0.28 34.53 8.98
C GLY A 217 1.46 33.76 9.59
N ALA A 218 1.41 33.37 10.87
CA ALA A 218 2.49 32.64 11.51
C ALA A 218 2.51 31.15 11.08
N PRO A 219 3.59 30.63 10.47
CA PRO A 219 3.59 29.36 9.73
C PRO A 219 3.33 28.11 10.57
N GLU A 220 3.41 28.20 11.90
CA GLU A 220 3.27 27.09 12.85
C GLU A 220 1.94 27.14 13.65
N THR A 221 0.99 27.96 13.18
CA THR A 221 -0.31 28.13 13.84
C THR A 221 -1.45 27.93 12.86
N PHE A 222 -2.67 27.77 13.38
CA PHE A 222 -3.87 27.57 12.57
C PHE A 222 -5.09 28.19 13.27
N ASP A 223 -6.14 28.46 12.51
CA ASP A 223 -7.42 28.91 13.06
C ASP A 223 -8.39 27.74 13.14
N VAL A 224 -9.25 27.71 14.16
CA VAL A 224 -10.40 26.80 14.25
C VAL A 224 -11.67 27.62 14.34
N LEU A 225 -12.65 27.31 13.48
CA LEU A 225 -13.97 27.94 13.47
C LEU A 225 -15.05 26.87 13.63
N VAL A 226 -16.07 27.20 14.42
CA VAL A 226 -17.22 26.31 14.63
C VAL A 226 -18.44 26.96 14.00
N LEU A 227 -19.11 26.22 13.12
CA LEU A 227 -20.35 26.59 12.47
C LEU A 227 -21.49 25.75 13.04
N GLU A 228 -22.67 26.34 13.13
CA GLU A 228 -23.93 25.63 13.39
C GLU A 228 -24.92 26.01 12.30
N ASP A 229 -25.47 25.02 11.60
CA ASP A 229 -26.40 25.23 10.46
C ASP A 229 -25.83 26.19 9.40
N GLY A 230 -24.51 26.09 9.15
CA GLY A 230 -23.78 26.93 8.18
C GLY A 230 -23.46 28.35 8.67
N ALA A 231 -23.84 28.74 9.89
CA ALA A 231 -23.52 30.04 10.48
C ALA A 231 -22.35 29.94 11.46
N TYR A 232 -21.34 30.81 11.31
CA TYR A 232 -20.21 30.88 12.24
C TYR A 232 -20.66 31.26 13.65
N ARG A 233 -20.35 30.39 14.62
CA ARG A 233 -20.67 30.58 16.05
C ARG A 233 -19.44 30.96 16.87
N GLU A 234 -18.33 30.28 16.62
CA GLU A 234 -17.10 30.48 17.39
C GLU A 234 -15.89 30.56 16.46
N SER A 235 -14.89 31.34 16.86
CA SER A 235 -13.63 31.47 16.15
C SER A 235 -12.49 31.54 17.13
N PHE A 236 -11.50 30.69 16.92
CA PHE A 236 -10.29 30.57 17.72
C PHE A 236 -9.07 30.77 16.83
N PRO A 237 -8.56 31.99 16.71
CA PRO A 237 -7.47 32.28 15.80
C PRO A 237 -6.10 31.92 16.38
N ASN A 238 -5.14 31.63 15.51
CA ASN A 238 -3.71 31.46 15.84
C ASN A 238 -3.46 30.48 16.99
N LEU A 239 -4.05 29.29 16.89
CA LEU A 239 -3.84 28.17 17.80
C LEU A 239 -2.55 27.44 17.44
N SER A 240 -1.96 26.80 18.46
CA SER A 240 -0.68 26.08 18.35
C SER A 240 -0.90 24.58 18.56
N SER A 241 -0.14 23.76 17.84
CA SER A 241 -0.03 22.30 18.06
C SER A 241 1.02 21.93 19.11
N ALA A 242 1.82 22.89 19.57
CA ALA A 242 2.90 22.66 20.51
C ALA A 242 2.39 22.71 21.97
N ARG A 243 2.61 21.63 22.73
CA ARG A 243 2.06 21.46 24.09
C ARG A 243 2.54 22.53 25.09
N GLY A 244 3.73 23.07 24.87
CA GLY A 244 4.34 24.12 25.69
C GLY A 244 3.78 25.53 25.43
N ASP A 245 3.04 25.71 24.34
CA ASP A 245 2.53 27.03 23.95
C ASP A 245 1.31 27.43 24.81
N ALA A 246 1.20 28.73 25.09
CA ALA A 246 0.03 29.30 25.76
C ALA A 246 -1.24 29.17 24.89
N ARG A 247 -1.08 29.17 23.56
CA ARG A 247 -2.13 28.99 22.56
C ARG A 247 -2.30 27.54 22.13
N TYR A 248 -1.78 26.57 22.88
CA TYR A 248 -1.98 25.15 22.59
C TYR A 248 -3.47 24.82 22.44
N VAL A 249 -3.85 24.18 21.34
CA VAL A 249 -5.26 24.01 20.95
C VAL A 249 -6.12 23.33 22.02
N GLU A 250 -5.65 22.24 22.64
CA GLU A 250 -6.41 21.58 23.71
C GLU A 250 -6.61 22.50 24.92
N ARG A 251 -5.61 23.33 25.24
CA ARG A 251 -5.66 24.25 26.37
C ARG A 251 -6.67 25.35 26.13
N VAL A 252 -6.72 25.89 24.91
CA VAL A 252 -7.60 27.00 24.55
C VAL A 252 -9.04 26.51 24.37
N LEU A 253 -9.26 25.48 23.55
CA LEU A 253 -10.61 25.02 23.24
C LEU A 253 -11.29 24.35 24.43
N ASN A 254 -10.52 23.66 25.30
CA ASN A 254 -11.09 22.95 26.44
C ASN A 254 -11.09 23.78 27.74
N ASP A 255 -10.74 25.06 27.70
CA ASP A 255 -10.80 25.92 28.88
C ASP A 255 -12.24 26.06 29.36
N GLU A 256 -12.50 25.77 30.64
CA GLU A 256 -13.86 25.70 31.19
C GLU A 256 -14.60 27.04 31.12
N ARG A 257 -13.88 28.16 31.13
CA ARG A 257 -14.45 29.52 31.24
C ARG A 257 -14.47 30.27 29.92
N THR A 258 -13.51 29.99 29.04
CA THR A 258 -13.23 30.77 27.82
C THR A 258 -13.04 29.93 26.56
N GLY A 259 -13.08 28.60 26.69
CA GLY A 259 -12.98 27.68 25.56
C GLY A 259 -14.27 27.55 24.77
N SER A 260 -14.32 26.55 23.89
CA SER A 260 -15.48 26.30 23.03
C SER A 260 -16.69 25.82 23.82
N THR A 261 -17.86 26.36 23.48
CA THR A 261 -19.15 25.91 24.00
C THR A 261 -19.61 24.63 23.31
N TYR A 262 -19.19 24.42 22.05
CA TYR A 262 -19.74 23.37 21.19
C TYR A 262 -18.86 22.14 21.07
N VAL A 263 -17.54 22.32 21.07
CA VAL A 263 -16.59 21.23 20.78
C VAL A 263 -15.48 21.11 21.81
N ARG A 264 -14.87 19.94 21.85
CA ARG A 264 -13.67 19.64 22.65
C ARG A 264 -12.58 19.09 21.74
N ALA A 265 -11.36 19.53 21.97
CA ALA A 265 -10.18 19.18 21.18
C ALA A 265 -9.29 18.14 21.88
N PHE A 266 -8.74 17.24 21.07
CA PHE A 266 -7.74 16.24 21.43
C PHE A 266 -6.69 16.20 20.32
N MET A 267 -5.47 16.64 20.63
CA MET A 267 -4.34 16.56 19.72
C MET A 267 -3.85 15.11 19.68
N VAL A 268 -3.98 14.48 18.52
CA VAL A 268 -3.55 13.10 18.29
C VAL A 268 -2.05 13.06 18.00
N GLN A 269 -1.53 14.08 17.31
CA GLN A 269 -0.10 14.24 17.02
C GLN A 269 0.39 15.62 17.46
N PRO A 270 1.00 15.73 18.65
CA PRO A 270 1.64 16.98 19.09
C PRO A 270 2.65 17.49 18.05
N ASP A 271 2.76 18.81 17.95
CA ASP A 271 3.65 19.53 17.02
C ASP A 271 3.29 19.36 15.53
N ALA A 272 2.27 18.57 15.19
CA ALA A 272 1.73 18.52 13.85
C ALA A 272 0.65 19.61 13.65
N ILE A 273 0.83 20.45 12.63
CA ILE A 273 -0.19 21.35 12.09
C ILE A 273 -1.25 20.52 11.32
N PRO A 274 -2.55 20.64 11.65
CA PRO A 274 -3.62 20.05 10.85
C PRO A 274 -3.76 20.76 9.50
N ASP A 275 -4.15 20.02 8.46
CA ASP A 275 -4.42 20.61 7.15
C ASP A 275 -5.76 21.35 7.13
N GLU A 276 -5.91 22.27 6.16
CA GLU A 276 -7.14 23.04 5.97
C GLU A 276 -8.29 22.11 5.56
N GLN A 277 -9.40 22.17 6.30
CA GLN A 277 -10.57 21.33 6.03
C GLN A 277 -11.80 21.80 6.80
N THR A 278 -12.99 21.45 6.29
CA THR A 278 -14.26 21.60 6.99
C THR A 278 -14.88 20.23 7.20
N VAL A 279 -15.26 19.92 8.45
CA VAL A 279 -15.77 18.61 8.86
C VAL A 279 -17.09 18.76 9.60
N ALA A 280 -18.13 18.09 9.12
CA ALA A 280 -19.41 17.98 9.83
C ALA A 280 -19.33 16.92 10.94
N LEU A 281 -19.80 17.27 12.14
CA LEU A 281 -19.96 16.33 13.23
C LEU A 281 -21.23 15.49 12.99
N SER A 282 -21.19 14.23 13.40
CA SER A 282 -22.32 13.31 13.23
C SER A 282 -22.37 12.27 14.35
N GLY A 283 -23.52 11.61 14.51
CA GLY A 283 -23.72 10.55 15.51
C GLY A 283 -24.23 11.03 16.87
N GLY A 284 -24.53 12.33 17.03
CA GLY A 284 -25.13 12.87 18.24
C GLY A 284 -26.57 12.38 18.44
N ALA A 285 -26.96 12.08 19.66
CA ALA A 285 -28.31 11.68 20.03
C ALA A 285 -28.69 12.22 21.42
N ASP A 286 -29.95 12.61 21.60
CA ASP A 286 -30.45 13.15 22.86
C ASP A 286 -30.72 12.08 23.93
N GLY A 287 -30.58 10.79 23.59
CA GLY A 287 -30.74 9.70 24.55
C GLY A 287 -32.17 9.54 25.10
N LEU A 288 -33.19 10.04 24.39
CA LEU A 288 -34.60 10.02 24.84
C LEU A 288 -35.27 8.62 24.81
N VAL A 289 -34.58 7.60 24.29
CA VAL A 289 -35.09 6.23 24.17
C VAL A 289 -34.53 5.38 25.31
N GLY A 290 -35.43 4.70 26.04
CA GLY A 290 -35.04 3.78 27.13
C GLY A 290 -34.85 4.45 28.49
N LEU A 291 -35.26 5.72 28.64
CA LEU A 291 -35.35 6.36 29.95
C LEU A 291 -36.50 5.75 30.75
N ASP A 292 -36.24 5.35 31.98
CA ASP A 292 -37.27 4.89 32.92
C ASP A 292 -37.38 5.80 34.15
N ASP A 293 -38.38 5.55 34.99
CA ASP A 293 -38.66 6.39 36.17
C ASP A 293 -37.44 6.52 37.11
N THR A 294 -36.52 5.54 37.10
CA THR A 294 -35.29 5.56 37.90
C THR A 294 -34.33 6.65 37.44
N ASP A 295 -34.26 6.94 36.14
CA ASP A 295 -33.44 8.02 35.58
C ASP A 295 -33.95 9.41 36.00
N PHE A 296 -35.27 9.56 36.19
CA PHE A 296 -35.90 10.81 36.63
C PHE A 296 -35.94 10.98 38.15
N ILE A 297 -36.31 9.94 38.90
CA ILE A 297 -36.42 9.95 40.37
C ILE A 297 -35.01 10.03 40.99
N GLY A 298 -34.02 9.40 40.35
CA GLY A 298 -32.65 9.27 40.81
C GLY A 298 -32.50 8.27 41.96
N SER A 299 -31.27 8.04 42.40
CA SER A 299 -30.99 7.09 43.49
C SER A 299 -30.54 7.80 44.77
N GLU A 300 -31.03 7.31 45.92
CA GLU A 300 -30.67 7.88 47.22
C GLU A 300 -29.19 7.64 47.57
N ALA A 301 -28.65 6.50 47.15
CA ALA A 301 -27.23 6.14 47.30
C ALA A 301 -26.31 6.97 46.38
N GLY A 302 -26.74 7.26 45.16
CA GLY A 302 -25.98 8.04 44.17
C GLY A 302 -26.19 9.56 44.27
N ARG A 303 -27.13 10.03 45.10
CA ARG A 303 -27.50 11.45 45.25
C ARG A 303 -27.81 12.12 43.91
N SER A 304 -28.57 11.46 43.05
CA SER A 304 -29.04 12.00 41.77
C SER A 304 -30.57 12.24 41.77
N GLY A 305 -31.09 12.91 40.74
CA GLY A 305 -32.52 13.08 40.48
C GLY A 305 -33.32 13.86 41.53
N LEU A 306 -34.65 13.72 41.48
CA LEU A 306 -35.62 14.40 42.37
C LEU A 306 -35.40 14.10 43.87
N LEU A 307 -34.85 12.93 44.22
CA LEU A 307 -34.52 12.58 45.60
C LEU A 307 -33.40 13.47 46.20
N ARG A 308 -32.50 14.02 45.38
CA ARG A 308 -31.51 15.01 45.82
C ARG A 308 -32.16 16.34 46.17
N ALA A 309 -33.11 16.81 45.36
CA ALA A 309 -33.81 18.09 45.56
C ALA A 309 -34.71 18.08 46.81
N ARG A 310 -35.29 16.92 47.16
CA ARG A 310 -36.14 16.75 48.35
C ARG A 310 -35.38 16.89 49.67
N ARG A 311 -34.08 16.59 49.70
CA ARG A 311 -33.23 16.75 50.89
C ARG A 311 -32.77 18.19 51.15
N SER A 312 -32.78 19.05 50.12
CA SER A 312 -32.53 20.50 50.27
C SER A 312 -33.76 21.28 50.75
N ALA A 313 -34.96 20.71 50.62
CA ALA A 313 -36.16 21.24 51.26
C ALA A 313 -36.19 20.76 52.72
N GLY A 314 -35.73 21.59 53.65
CA GLY A 314 -35.74 21.27 55.08
C GLY A 314 -37.14 20.93 55.61
N PRO A 315 -37.26 20.13 56.68
CA PRO A 315 -38.56 19.71 57.20
C PRO A 315 -39.36 20.92 57.69
N LEU A 316 -40.64 20.98 57.29
CA LEU A 316 -41.62 21.91 57.86
C LEU A 316 -41.69 21.70 59.38
N PRO A 317 -41.67 22.77 60.20
CA PRO A 317 -41.63 22.63 61.64
C PRO A 317 -42.92 22.01 62.18
N SER A 318 -42.80 20.94 62.96
CA SER A 318 -43.93 20.32 63.66
C SER A 318 -44.37 21.19 64.86
N PRO A 319 -45.67 21.31 65.14
CA PRO A 319 -46.16 22.19 66.20
C PRO A 319 -45.89 21.57 67.57
N GLY A 320 -45.07 22.25 68.36
CA GLY A 320 -44.94 21.99 69.79
C GLY A 320 -43.81 21.06 70.20
N ALA A 321 -42.58 21.57 70.23
CA ALA A 321 -41.58 21.11 71.20
C ALA A 321 -40.65 22.28 71.55
N ARG A 322 -40.83 22.78 72.78
CA ARG A 322 -40.12 23.93 73.34
C ARG A 322 -38.64 23.61 73.56
N ALA A 323 -37.78 24.56 73.18
CA ALA A 323 -36.36 24.57 73.47
C ALA A 323 -36.09 24.49 74.99
N ARG A 324 -35.16 23.63 75.41
CA ARG A 324 -34.49 23.77 76.71
C ARG A 324 -32.98 23.72 76.54
N HIS A 325 -32.38 24.71 77.15
CA HIS A 325 -30.97 25.09 77.16
C HIS A 325 -30.09 24.25 78.10
N ALA A 326 -28.78 24.30 77.79
CA ALA A 326 -27.61 24.28 78.68
C ALA A 326 -27.08 22.89 79.12
N ARG A 327 -25.77 22.63 79.29
CA ARG A 327 -24.63 23.46 79.73
C ARG A 327 -23.27 22.96 79.17
N ARG A 328 -22.31 23.89 79.14
CA ARG A 328 -20.84 23.86 78.84
C ARG A 328 -20.02 23.40 80.12
N PRO A 329 -18.66 23.43 80.20
CA PRO A 329 -17.54 22.76 79.47
C PRO A 329 -16.36 22.25 80.41
N GLN A 330 -15.15 22.03 79.84
CA GLN A 330 -13.76 22.03 80.42
C GLN A 330 -13.14 20.66 80.80
N ARG A 331 -11.81 20.37 80.72
CA ARG A 331 -10.56 21.02 80.26
C ARG A 331 -9.41 19.98 80.18
N HIS A 332 -8.41 20.25 79.32
CA HIS A 332 -6.95 19.99 79.38
C HIS A 332 -6.29 18.59 79.49
N GLY A 333 -5.33 18.33 78.59
CA GLY A 333 -3.91 18.19 79.00
C GLY A 333 -3.08 16.99 78.48
N ALA A 334 -1.97 17.31 77.79
CA ALA A 334 -0.69 16.56 77.68
C ALA A 334 -0.65 15.23 76.88
N LEU A 335 0.43 14.77 76.24
CA LEU A 335 1.65 15.30 75.61
C LEU A 335 2.36 14.05 75.03
N LEU A 336 2.73 14.13 73.75
CA LEU A 336 3.77 13.42 72.98
C LEU A 336 4.57 12.25 73.63
N ARG A 337 4.57 11.08 72.96
CA ARG A 337 5.79 10.41 72.42
C ARG A 337 5.43 9.11 71.67
N GLY A 338 5.68 9.09 70.37
CA GLY A 338 5.83 7.89 69.53
C GLY A 338 6.79 8.29 68.40
N GLY A 339 7.73 7.49 67.96
CA GLY A 339 7.86 6.05 67.99
C GLY A 339 8.56 5.72 66.68
N GLU A 340 9.83 5.31 66.78
CA GLU A 340 10.73 5.05 65.67
C GLU A 340 10.34 3.79 64.88
N ARG A 341 10.77 3.74 63.60
CA ARG A 341 10.97 2.56 62.73
C ARG A 341 9.81 2.04 61.85
N ARG A 342 9.93 2.34 60.55
CA ARG A 342 9.56 1.48 59.40
C ARG A 342 10.55 0.28 59.29
N PRO A 343 10.47 -0.64 58.30
CA PRO A 343 9.43 -0.98 57.29
C PRO A 343 9.14 -2.50 57.21
N ARG A 344 8.11 -2.97 56.47
CA ARG A 344 8.19 -4.22 55.68
C ARG A 344 7.26 -4.22 54.46
N LEU A 345 7.84 -4.64 53.33
CA LEU A 345 7.22 -4.93 52.04
C LEU A 345 6.32 -6.18 52.08
N ARG A 346 5.23 -6.17 51.29
CA ARG A 346 4.69 -7.36 50.59
C ARG A 346 4.01 -6.94 49.27
N ARG A 347 4.48 -7.52 48.16
CA ARG A 347 3.79 -7.65 46.85
C ARG A 347 2.90 -8.91 46.87
N PRO A 348 2.22 -9.35 45.78
CA PRO A 348 1.39 -8.69 44.76
C PRO A 348 0.01 -9.43 44.61
N ARG A 349 -0.87 -9.02 43.67
CA ARG A 349 -1.84 -9.94 43.00
C ARG A 349 -2.36 -9.39 41.67
N LEU A 350 -2.42 -10.29 40.68
CA LEU A 350 -2.90 -10.18 39.30
C LEU A 350 -4.42 -10.39 39.18
N ALA A 351 -5.07 -9.76 38.18
CA ALA A 351 -6.09 -10.31 37.25
C ALA A 351 -6.61 -9.17 36.33
N ARG A 352 -6.46 -9.27 34.99
CA ARG A 352 -7.51 -9.62 33.97
C ARG A 352 -8.82 -8.83 34.16
N GLY A 353 -9.41 -8.10 33.21
CA GLY A 353 -9.39 -8.11 31.75
C GLY A 353 -10.87 -8.08 31.30
N LEU A 354 -11.30 -7.05 30.56
CA LEU A 354 -12.62 -7.01 29.90
C LEU A 354 -12.56 -6.09 28.67
N GLN A 355 -12.73 -6.71 27.51
CA GLN A 355 -12.87 -6.09 26.19
C GLN A 355 -14.20 -5.31 26.09
N ARG A 356 -14.19 -4.21 25.35
CA ARG A 356 -15.38 -3.74 24.63
C ARG A 356 -15.04 -3.48 23.18
N HIS A 357 -15.79 -4.14 22.31
CA HIS A 357 -15.79 -3.98 20.87
C HIS A 357 -16.55 -2.71 20.46
N GLY A 358 -16.06 -2.07 19.40
CA GLY A 358 -16.88 -1.70 18.25
C GLY A 358 -17.43 -0.28 18.21
N HIS A 359 -16.66 0.65 17.63
CA HIS A 359 -17.24 1.77 16.89
C HIS A 359 -16.55 1.93 15.53
N ARG A 360 -17.40 2.17 14.53
CA ARG A 360 -17.15 2.15 13.10
C ARG A 360 -16.55 3.49 12.69
N LEU A 361 -15.43 3.41 11.99
CA LEU A 361 -14.54 4.51 11.60
C LEU A 361 -15.16 5.34 10.47
N LEU A 362 -15.14 6.67 10.60
CA LEU A 362 -15.28 7.62 9.51
C LEU A 362 -13.95 8.39 9.38
N ARG A 363 -13.37 8.43 8.17
CA ARG A 363 -12.04 8.99 7.88
C ARG A 363 -12.19 10.21 6.98
N LEU A 364 -11.53 11.32 7.32
CA LEU A 364 -11.41 12.51 6.48
C LEU A 364 -9.94 12.94 6.38
N ALA A 365 -9.56 13.43 5.19
CA ALA A 365 -8.19 13.46 4.68
C ALA A 365 -7.56 14.86 4.61
N GLY A 366 -6.36 14.96 5.19
CA GLY A 366 -5.44 16.08 5.02
C GLY A 366 -4.08 15.58 4.53
N GLY A 367 -3.56 16.21 3.48
CA GLY A 367 -2.20 16.04 2.99
C GLY A 367 -1.41 17.33 3.17
N ARG A 368 -0.14 17.21 3.59
CA ARG A 368 0.73 18.37 3.80
C ARG A 368 1.45 18.87 2.55
N PRO A 369 1.72 20.19 2.49
CA PRO A 369 2.39 20.86 1.39
C PRO A 369 3.93 20.85 1.49
N ARG A 370 4.55 21.02 0.33
CA ARG A 370 6.00 21.17 0.12
C ARG A 370 6.50 22.55 0.57
N ARG A 371 7.70 22.57 1.15
CA ARG A 371 8.55 23.75 1.31
C ARG A 371 9.11 24.25 -0.04
N ALA A 372 9.22 25.56 -0.18
CA ALA A 372 10.26 26.30 -0.90
C ALA A 372 10.83 27.31 0.13
N LEU A 373 12.12 27.66 0.22
CA LEU A 373 13.25 27.67 -0.70
C LEU A 373 14.46 26.89 -0.13
#